data_AF-A0A316P9H9-F1
#
_entry.id   AF-A0A316P9H9-F1
#
_cell.length_a   1.000
_cell.length_b   1.000
_cell.length_c   1.000
_cell.angle_alpha   90.00
_cell.angle_beta   90.00
_cell.angle_gamma   90.00
#
_symmetry.space_group_name_H-M   'P 1'
#
loop_
_entity.id
_entity.type
_entity.pdbx_description
1 polymer ?
#
loop_
_entity_poly.entity_id
_entity_poly.type
_entity_poly.pdbx_seq_one_letter_code
_entity_poly.pdbx_strand_id
1 'polypeptide(L)'
;MAAAKIEAMWDQDAFGNHLLIISKKRGKLNLEEVGDFLRYSTSGRLQGHYVVVINATEATCGAQWGFDEAPQGDTWELYQVEEGERCPVCSKITPPYQYCPECGAELSDHGKKNEQALKRAEKVLKAMEDEALRMIHTTELPETRKAWYQSHLGSVDFARQMGLITEERRQQLYKEFEKAAR
;
A
#
# COMPACT_ATOMS: atom_id res chain seq x y z
N MET A 1 12.43 -1.35 -30.26
CA MET A 1 12.77 -2.71 -29.77
C MET A 1 11.48 -3.36 -29.33
N ALA A 2 11.08 -4.47 -29.94
CA ALA A 2 9.85 -5.16 -29.56
C ALA A 2 10.03 -5.72 -28.16
N ALA A 3 9.27 -5.21 -27.17
CA ALA A 3 9.25 -5.77 -25.84
C ALA A 3 8.91 -7.25 -25.96
N ALA A 4 9.82 -8.11 -25.50
CA ALA A 4 9.56 -9.54 -25.46
C ALA A 4 8.25 -9.76 -24.69
N LYS A 5 7.25 -10.34 -25.36
CA LYS A 5 5.93 -10.52 -24.79
C LYS A 5 6.04 -11.53 -23.65
N ILE A 6 6.07 -11.04 -22.41
CA ILE A 6 5.93 -11.84 -21.20
C ILE A 6 4.47 -12.26 -21.13
N GLU A 7 4.23 -13.56 -21.02
CA GLU A 7 2.89 -14.13 -20.86
C GLU A 7 2.76 -14.64 -19.42
N ALA A 8 1.60 -14.38 -18.80
CA ALA A 8 1.34 -14.76 -17.42
C ALA A 8 0.00 -15.52 -17.34
N MET A 9 0.00 -16.63 -16.62
CA MET A 9 -1.15 -17.51 -16.44
C MET A 9 -1.31 -17.89 -14.97
N TRP A 10 -2.54 -17.85 -14.47
CA TRP A 10 -2.84 -18.35 -13.13
C TRP A 10 -3.06 -19.85 -13.18
N ASP A 11 -2.48 -20.56 -12.23
CA ASP A 11 -2.65 -21.98 -12.00
C ASP A 11 -2.83 -22.26 -10.50
N GLN A 12 -3.13 -23.51 -10.15
CA GLN A 12 -3.25 -23.96 -8.77
C GLN A 12 -2.40 -25.21 -8.55
N ASP A 13 -1.68 -25.24 -7.43
CA ASP A 13 -0.98 -26.45 -7.03
C ASP A 13 -1.95 -27.51 -6.47
N ALA A 14 -1.43 -28.72 -6.23
CA ALA A 14 -2.21 -29.82 -5.66
C ALA A 14 -2.77 -29.55 -4.25
N PHE A 15 -2.29 -28.48 -3.58
CA PHE A 15 -2.71 -28.06 -2.25
C PHE A 15 -3.69 -26.87 -2.29
N GLY A 16 -4.05 -26.39 -3.48
CA GLY A 16 -4.98 -25.28 -3.71
C GLY A 16 -4.35 -23.89 -3.57
N ASN A 17 -3.02 -23.78 -3.54
CA ASN A 17 -2.35 -22.48 -3.51
C ASN A 17 -2.31 -21.85 -4.90
N HIS A 18 -2.51 -20.53 -4.97
CA HIS A 18 -2.50 -19.77 -6.21
C HIS A 18 -1.08 -19.55 -6.73
N LEU A 19 -0.87 -19.95 -7.98
CA LEU A 19 0.41 -19.84 -8.66
C LEU A 19 0.27 -18.96 -9.90
N LEU A 20 1.23 -18.08 -10.11
CA LEU A 20 1.38 -17.28 -11.32
C LEU A 20 2.56 -17.81 -12.11
N ILE A 21 2.26 -18.45 -13.24
CA ILE A 21 3.27 -18.93 -14.19
C ILE A 21 3.60 -17.79 -15.14
N ILE A 22 4.84 -17.32 -15.09
CA ILE A 22 5.36 -16.32 -16.04
C ILE A 22 6.27 -17.03 -17.04
N SER A 23 5.98 -16.88 -18.33
CA SER A 23 6.77 -17.47 -19.41
C SER A 23 7.25 -16.43 -20.41
N LYS A 24 8.43 -16.69 -20.98
CA LYS A 24 9.04 -15.88 -22.05
C LYS A 24 9.44 -16.77 -23.21
N LYS A 25 8.91 -16.47 -24.40
CA LYS A 25 9.13 -17.27 -25.63
C LYS A 25 10.57 -17.25 -26.14
N ARG A 26 11.37 -16.23 -25.81
CA ARG A 26 12.78 -16.10 -26.23
C ARG A 26 13.60 -15.35 -25.18
N GLY A 27 14.67 -15.98 -24.70
CA GLY A 27 15.58 -15.41 -23.71
C GLY A 27 15.22 -15.78 -22.26
N LYS A 28 16.12 -15.42 -21.33
CA LYS A 28 15.93 -15.64 -19.89
C LYS A 28 15.06 -14.55 -19.26
N LEU A 29 14.39 -14.89 -18.17
CA LEU A 29 13.67 -13.95 -17.32
C LEU A 29 14.64 -13.33 -16.31
N ASN A 30 14.57 -12.01 -16.14
CA ASN A 30 15.34 -11.29 -15.13
C ASN A 30 14.42 -10.73 -14.04
N LEU A 31 14.94 -10.59 -12.82
CA LEU A 31 14.19 -10.04 -11.67
C LEU A 31 13.59 -8.65 -11.95
N GLU A 32 14.34 -7.77 -12.62
CA GLU A 32 13.87 -6.42 -12.98
C GLU A 32 12.71 -6.47 -13.98
N GLU A 33 12.83 -7.30 -15.02
CA GLU A 33 11.78 -7.45 -16.05
C GLU A 33 10.49 -8.01 -15.46
N VAL A 34 10.60 -9.02 -14.58
CA VAL A 34 9.46 -9.62 -13.89
C VAL A 34 8.85 -8.63 -12.90
N GLY A 35 9.68 -7.93 -12.12
CA GLY A 35 9.23 -6.93 -11.16
C GLY A 35 8.45 -5.79 -11.82
N ASP A 36 8.95 -5.27 -12.94
CA ASP A 36 8.26 -4.23 -13.70
C ASP A 36 6.98 -4.74 -14.36
N PHE A 37 6.97 -5.98 -14.86
CA PHE A 37 5.77 -6.60 -15.39
C PHE A 37 4.66 -6.74 -14.33
N LEU A 38 5.00 -7.20 -13.12
CA LEU A 38 4.06 -7.33 -12.01
C LEU A 38 3.50 -5.96 -11.58
N ARG A 39 4.36 -4.93 -11.48
CA ARG A 39 3.97 -3.56 -11.08
C ARG A 39 3.08 -2.87 -12.11
N TYR A 40 3.43 -2.96 -13.40
CA TYR A 40 2.84 -2.15 -14.47
C TYR A 40 1.91 -2.92 -15.40
N SER A 41 1.53 -4.16 -15.04
CA SER A 41 0.51 -4.93 -15.78
C SER A 41 -0.76 -4.08 -15.99
N THR A 42 -1.41 -4.25 -17.15
CA THR A 42 -2.47 -3.36 -17.72
C THR A 42 -3.73 -3.20 -16.84
N SER A 43 -3.78 -3.80 -15.66
CA SER A 43 -4.89 -3.66 -14.72
C SER A 43 -4.46 -3.65 -13.24
N GLY A 44 -3.16 -3.60 -12.94
CA GLY A 44 -2.65 -3.70 -11.56
C GLY A 44 -3.01 -5.02 -10.85
N ARG A 45 -3.60 -5.98 -11.56
CA ARG A 45 -4.10 -7.26 -11.00
C ARG A 45 -3.00 -8.19 -10.52
N LEU A 46 -1.77 -7.96 -10.98
CA LEU A 46 -0.59 -8.74 -10.61
C LEU A 46 0.29 -8.01 -9.58
N GLN A 47 -0.24 -6.96 -8.94
CA GLN A 47 0.46 -6.28 -7.85
C GLN A 47 0.31 -7.11 -6.58
N GLY A 48 1.42 -7.54 -6.01
CA GLY A 48 1.42 -8.35 -4.80
C GLY A 48 2.82 -8.80 -4.39
N HIS A 49 2.86 -9.61 -3.34
CA HIS A 49 4.06 -10.28 -2.89
C HIS A 49 4.12 -11.69 -3.48
N TYR A 50 5.26 -12.04 -4.06
CA TYR A 50 5.46 -13.32 -4.72
C TYR A 50 6.70 -14.01 -4.17
N VAL A 51 6.63 -15.33 -4.05
CA VAL A 51 7.75 -16.20 -3.68
C VAL A 51 8.11 -17.09 -4.87
N VAL A 52 9.39 -17.11 -5.23
CA VAL A 52 9.95 -18.04 -6.23
C VAL A 52 10.60 -19.18 -5.48
N VAL A 53 10.25 -20.41 -5.83
CA VAL A 53 11.01 -21.60 -5.39
C VAL A 53 11.93 -22.02 -6.53
N ILE A 54 13.24 -21.94 -6.28
CA ILE A 54 14.24 -22.39 -7.26
C ILE A 54 14.45 -23.89 -7.06
N ASN A 55 13.94 -24.70 -7.98
CA ASN A 55 14.21 -26.13 -8.00
C ASN A 55 15.61 -26.37 -8.59
N ALA A 56 16.54 -26.82 -7.75
CA ALA A 56 17.92 -27.18 -8.14
C ALA A 56 18.20 -28.67 -7.90
N THR A 57 17.17 -29.52 -8.01
CA THR A 57 17.32 -30.98 -7.88
C THR A 57 17.89 -31.61 -9.15
N GLU A 58 18.37 -32.85 -9.07
CA GLU A 58 18.95 -33.60 -10.20
C GLU A 58 17.99 -33.71 -11.41
N ALA A 59 16.68 -33.65 -11.18
CA ALA A 59 15.65 -33.57 -12.23
C ALA A 59 15.84 -32.36 -13.16
N THR A 60 16.47 -31.29 -12.66
CA THR A 60 16.78 -30.07 -13.42
C THR A 60 18.14 -30.12 -14.12
N CYS A 61 18.95 -31.16 -13.88
CA CYS A 61 20.26 -31.35 -14.51
C CYS A 61 20.20 -31.95 -15.93
N GLY A 62 19.02 -32.00 -16.56
CA GLY A 62 18.89 -32.37 -17.98
C GLY A 62 18.94 -33.87 -18.26
N ALA A 63 18.73 -34.74 -17.27
CA ALA A 63 18.50 -36.16 -17.51
C ALA A 63 17.06 -36.41 -18.02
N GLN A 64 16.75 -35.84 -19.19
CA GLN A 64 15.45 -36.01 -19.82
C GLN A 64 15.45 -37.32 -20.60
N TRP A 65 14.59 -38.25 -20.22
CA TRP A 65 14.42 -39.55 -20.88
C TRP A 65 13.72 -39.44 -22.26
N GLY A 66 14.01 -38.40 -23.04
CA GLY A 66 13.62 -38.30 -24.46
C GLY A 66 12.13 -38.18 -24.78
N PHE A 67 11.25 -37.98 -23.78
CA PHE A 67 9.79 -37.96 -24.02
C PHE A 67 9.13 -36.58 -24.03
N ASP A 68 9.80 -35.52 -23.53
CA ASP A 68 9.21 -34.17 -23.50
C ASP A 68 10.11 -33.16 -24.23
N GLU A 69 9.52 -32.37 -25.12
CA GLU A 69 10.21 -31.25 -25.79
C GLU A 69 10.65 -30.22 -24.74
N ALA A 70 11.95 -29.93 -24.67
CA ALA A 70 12.45 -28.87 -23.80
C ALA A 70 11.76 -27.54 -24.19
N PRO A 71 10.98 -26.91 -23.29
CA PRO A 71 10.24 -25.70 -23.63
C PRO A 71 11.21 -24.61 -24.07
N GLN A 72 10.94 -24.04 -25.24
CA GLN A 72 11.77 -23.00 -25.83
C GLN A 72 11.53 -21.67 -25.10
N GLY A 73 12.23 -21.46 -23.98
CA GLY A 73 12.01 -20.28 -23.15
C GLY A 73 12.45 -20.46 -21.69
N ASP A 74 12.22 -19.43 -20.89
CA ASP A 74 12.38 -19.46 -19.43
C ASP A 74 11.00 -19.30 -18.79
N THR A 75 10.74 -20.08 -17.75
CA THR A 75 9.45 -20.15 -17.07
C THR A 75 9.67 -20.05 -15.58
N TRP A 76 9.03 -19.09 -14.94
CA TRP A 76 9.08 -18.88 -13.50
C TRP A 76 7.72 -19.16 -12.87
N GLU A 77 7.75 -19.97 -11.84
CA GLU A 77 6.60 -20.27 -10.99
C GLU A 77 6.62 -19.33 -9.78
N LEU A 78 5.64 -18.43 -9.72
CA LEU A 78 5.51 -17.45 -8.65
C LEU A 78 4.32 -17.81 -7.76
N TYR A 79 4.59 -18.15 -6.51
CA TYR A 79 3.52 -18.31 -5.52
C TYR A 79 3.11 -16.94 -5.01
N GLN A 80 1.84 -16.56 -5.21
CA GLN A 80 1.32 -15.34 -4.61
C GLN A 80 1.15 -15.57 -3.11
N VAL A 81 1.52 -14.57 -2.32
CA VAL A 81 1.36 -14.60 -0.87
C VAL A 81 0.43 -13.46 -0.48
N GLU A 82 -0.84 -13.76 -0.21
CA GLU A 82 -1.79 -12.77 0.29
C GLU A 82 -1.89 -12.77 1.82
N GLU A 83 -2.55 -11.75 2.37
CA GLU A 83 -2.79 -11.61 3.81
C GLU A 83 -3.78 -12.68 4.30
N GLY A 84 -3.40 -13.42 5.34
CA GLY A 84 -4.26 -14.47 5.91
C GLY A 84 -4.27 -15.79 5.13
N GLU A 85 -3.55 -15.89 4.01
CA GLU A 85 -3.34 -17.14 3.28
C GLU A 85 -2.24 -18.00 3.92
N ARG A 86 -2.16 -19.27 3.52
CA ARG A 86 -1.07 -20.14 4.00
C ARG A 86 0.19 -19.84 3.22
N CYS A 87 1.29 -19.61 3.93
CA CYS A 87 2.59 -19.45 3.30
C CYS A 87 2.97 -20.74 2.56
N PRO A 88 3.34 -20.68 1.27
CA PRO A 88 3.70 -21.86 0.48
C PRO A 88 4.99 -22.53 0.98
N VAL A 89 5.82 -21.84 1.76
CA VAL A 89 7.09 -22.35 2.28
C VAL A 89 6.94 -23.07 3.62
N CYS A 90 6.17 -22.50 4.56
CA CYS A 90 6.08 -23.00 5.94
C CYS A 90 4.66 -23.38 6.39
N SER A 91 3.66 -23.22 5.51
CA SER A 91 2.23 -23.50 5.74
C SER A 91 1.58 -22.74 6.91
N LYS A 92 2.32 -21.84 7.57
CA LYS A 92 1.76 -20.91 8.57
C LYS A 92 0.91 -19.87 7.86
N ILE A 93 -0.13 -19.42 8.55
CA ILE A 93 -0.94 -18.29 8.09
C ILE A 93 -0.02 -17.07 8.01
N THR A 94 -0.03 -16.41 6.86
CA THR A 94 0.73 -15.19 6.62
C THR A 94 0.21 -14.13 7.58
N PRO A 95 1.12 -13.50 8.35
CA PRO A 95 0.70 -12.46 9.27
C PRO A 95 0.04 -11.31 8.48
N PRO A 96 -0.88 -10.56 9.10
CA PRO A 96 -1.34 -9.32 8.50
C PRO A 96 -0.13 -8.46 8.18
N TYR A 97 0.03 -8.06 6.91
CA TYR A 97 1.17 -7.27 6.41
C TYR A 97 1.31 -5.89 7.07
N GLN A 98 0.46 -5.60 8.04
CA GLN A 98 0.49 -4.43 8.89
C GLN A 98 1.65 -4.50 9.89
N TYR A 99 2.01 -5.68 10.43
CA TYR A 99 3.04 -5.81 11.47
C TYR A 99 3.78 -7.15 11.47
N CYS A 100 5.01 -7.14 11.98
CA CYS A 100 5.84 -8.33 12.16
C CYS A 100 5.36 -9.12 13.39
N PRO A 101 5.00 -10.40 13.27
CA PRO A 101 4.49 -11.19 14.39
C PRO A 101 5.54 -11.53 15.46
N GLU A 102 6.83 -11.44 15.15
CA GLU A 102 7.91 -11.74 16.12
C GLU A 102 8.30 -10.53 16.98
N CYS A 103 8.31 -9.33 16.40
CA CYS A 103 8.78 -8.12 17.10
C CYS A 103 7.73 -6.99 17.17
N GLY A 104 6.57 -7.15 16.54
CA GLY A 104 5.49 -6.15 16.52
C GLY A 104 5.78 -4.93 15.63
N ALA A 105 6.89 -4.88 14.89
CA ALA A 105 7.24 -3.75 14.04
C ALA A 105 6.28 -3.63 12.86
N GLU A 106 5.77 -2.43 12.57
CA GLU A 106 4.92 -2.20 11.40
C GLU A 106 5.68 -2.48 10.10
N LEU A 107 5.15 -3.40 9.27
CA LEU A 107 5.73 -3.80 7.99
C LEU A 107 5.16 -3.01 6.81
N SER A 108 4.08 -2.27 7.04
CA SER A 108 3.46 -1.42 6.03
C SER A 108 3.88 0.05 6.20
N ASP A 109 4.17 0.73 5.09
CA ASP A 109 4.41 2.19 5.09
C ASP A 109 3.15 3.02 5.44
N HIS A 110 2.00 2.36 5.66
CA HIS A 110 0.75 3.02 6.02
C HIS A 110 0.85 3.79 7.34
N GLY A 111 1.57 3.28 8.34
CA GLY A 111 1.79 3.99 9.61
C GLY A 111 2.58 5.30 9.43
N LYS A 112 3.67 5.26 8.66
CA LYS A 112 4.48 6.47 8.35
C LYS A 112 3.72 7.48 7.50
N LYS A 113 2.90 7.02 6.54
CA LYS A 113 2.02 7.89 5.73
C LYS A 113 0.94 8.53 6.59
N ASN A 114 0.37 7.82 7.55
CA ASN A 114 -0.62 8.35 8.48
C ASN A 114 0.00 9.41 9.41
N GLU A 115 1.20 9.17 9.96
CA GLU A 115 1.87 10.15 10.82
C GLU A 115 2.28 11.42 10.05
N GLN A 116 2.74 11.28 8.81
CA GLN A 116 3.03 12.44 7.95
C GLN A 116 1.75 13.17 7.51
N ALA A 117 0.66 12.46 7.23
CA ALA A 117 -0.64 13.05 6.91
C ALA A 117 -1.22 13.80 8.11
N LEU A 118 -1.11 13.24 9.32
CA LEU A 118 -1.44 13.86 10.60
C LEU A 118 -0.67 15.19 10.79
N LYS A 119 0.66 15.16 10.68
CA LYS A 119 1.50 16.36 10.81
C LYS A 119 1.18 17.44 9.77
N ARG A 120 0.85 17.04 8.53
CA ARG A 120 0.42 17.98 7.48
C ARG A 120 -0.95 18.57 7.79
N ALA A 121 -1.90 17.77 8.26
CA ALA A 121 -3.24 18.22 8.63
C ALA A 121 -3.18 19.22 9.80
N GLU A 122 -2.40 18.96 10.84
CA GLU A 122 -2.23 19.90 11.97
C GLU A 122 -1.63 21.23 11.51
N LYS A 123 -0.64 21.21 10.61
CA LYS A 123 -0.05 22.44 10.06
C LYS A 123 -1.06 23.27 9.27
N VAL A 124 -1.93 22.61 8.49
CA VAL A 124 -2.99 23.28 7.72
C VAL A 124 -4.06 23.85 8.66
N LEU A 125 -4.50 23.09 9.66
CA LEU A 125 -5.46 23.55 10.65
C LEU A 125 -4.93 24.78 11.41
N LYS A 126 -3.65 24.80 11.78
CA LYS A 126 -3.02 25.95 12.43
C LYS A 126 -3.00 27.19 11.53
N ALA A 127 -2.65 27.04 10.26
CA ALA A 127 -2.69 28.17 9.33
C ALA A 127 -4.11 28.73 9.13
N MET A 128 -5.13 27.85 9.11
CA MET A 128 -6.53 28.28 9.05
C MET A 128 -7.00 28.95 10.35
N GLU A 129 -6.51 28.49 11.50
CA GLU A 129 -6.76 29.11 12.81
C GLU A 129 -6.22 30.54 12.84
N ASP A 130 -4.95 30.72 12.46
CA ASP A 130 -4.27 32.02 12.45
C ASP A 130 -5.00 33.01 11.52
N GLU A 131 -5.45 32.56 10.35
CA GLU A 131 -6.22 33.39 9.42
C GLU A 131 -7.61 33.73 9.96
N ALA A 132 -8.31 32.78 10.57
CA ALA A 132 -9.61 33.02 11.18
C ALA A 132 -9.51 34.02 12.34
N LEU A 133 -8.51 33.87 13.22
CA LEU A 133 -8.25 34.81 14.31
C LEU A 133 -7.92 36.21 13.77
N ARG A 134 -7.05 36.30 12.76
CA ARG A 134 -6.72 37.58 12.11
C ARG A 134 -7.97 38.29 11.63
N MET A 135 -8.89 37.58 10.97
CA MET A 135 -10.14 38.15 10.48
C MET A 135 -11.13 38.51 11.60
N ILE A 136 -11.22 37.67 12.64
CA ILE A 136 -12.05 37.91 13.82
C ILE A 136 -11.67 39.20 14.55
N HIS A 137 -10.36 39.46 14.70
CA HIS A 137 -9.84 40.65 15.40
C HIS A 137 -9.83 41.91 14.56
N THR A 138 -9.71 41.79 13.23
CA THR A 138 -9.63 42.96 12.32
C THR A 138 -10.99 43.42 11.80
N THR A 139 -12.01 42.56 11.78
CA THR A 139 -13.34 42.93 11.30
C THR A 139 -14.17 43.66 12.35
N GLU A 140 -14.85 44.73 11.92
CA GLU A 140 -15.81 45.48 12.73
C GLU A 140 -17.22 44.88 12.66
N LEU A 141 -17.50 44.01 11.69
CA LEU A 141 -18.81 43.41 11.45
C LEU A 141 -19.01 42.13 12.29
N PRO A 142 -19.99 42.10 13.22
CA PRO A 142 -20.24 40.94 14.07
C PRO A 142 -20.60 39.66 13.29
N GLU A 143 -21.32 39.78 12.18
CA GLU A 143 -21.72 38.65 11.33
C GLU A 143 -20.51 38.01 10.66
N THR A 144 -19.57 38.83 10.19
CA THR A 144 -18.32 38.37 9.58
C THR A 144 -17.44 37.66 10.61
N ARG A 145 -17.37 38.18 11.85
CA ARG A 145 -16.67 37.51 12.95
C ARG A 145 -17.24 36.12 13.22
N LYS A 146 -18.57 36.00 13.27
CA LYS A 146 -19.26 34.73 13.48
C LYS A 146 -19.03 33.74 12.33
N ALA A 147 -19.01 34.23 11.09
CA ALA A 147 -18.76 33.39 9.91
C ALA A 147 -17.36 32.78 9.93
N TRP A 148 -16.32 33.57 10.24
CA TRP A 148 -14.94 33.05 10.36
C TRP A 148 -14.78 32.06 11.51
N TYR A 149 -15.41 32.34 12.66
CA TYR A 149 -15.42 31.43 13.80
C TYR A 149 -16.02 30.07 13.42
N GLN A 150 -17.19 30.06 12.78
CA GLN A 150 -17.85 28.83 12.35
C GLN A 150 -17.09 28.11 11.22
N SER A 151 -16.45 28.86 10.33
CA SER A 151 -15.64 28.29 9.24
C SER A 151 -14.45 27.49 9.77
N HIS A 152 -13.75 28.02 10.79
CA HIS A 152 -12.64 27.31 11.41
C HIS A 152 -13.10 26.06 12.18
N LEU A 153 -14.20 26.13 12.93
CA LEU A 153 -14.76 24.93 13.57
C LEU A 153 -15.14 23.86 12.53
N GLY A 154 -15.74 24.27 11.42
CA GLY A 154 -16.08 23.37 10.33
C GLY A 154 -14.86 22.68 9.70
N SER A 155 -13.71 23.35 9.58
CA SER A 155 -12.50 22.71 9.06
C SER A 155 -11.92 21.68 10.01
N VAL A 156 -12.00 21.93 11.32
CA VAL A 156 -11.60 20.98 12.36
C VAL A 156 -12.53 19.76 12.38
N ASP A 157 -13.86 19.95 12.26
CA ASP A 157 -14.81 18.84 12.12
C ASP A 157 -14.55 18.01 10.86
N PHE A 158 -14.23 18.67 9.75
CA PHE A 158 -13.89 17.99 8.49
C PHE A 158 -12.62 17.16 8.63
N ALA A 159 -11.57 17.69 9.26
CA ALA A 159 -10.34 16.94 9.51
C ALA A 159 -10.60 15.67 10.33
N ARG A 160 -11.51 15.73 11.31
CA ARG A 160 -11.93 14.56 12.08
C ARG A 160 -12.70 13.55 11.21
N GLN A 161 -13.63 14.01 10.38
CA GLN A 161 -14.38 13.13 9.45
C GLN A 161 -13.46 12.40 8.46
N MET A 162 -12.38 13.05 8.04
CA MET A 162 -11.37 12.47 7.16
C MET A 162 -10.39 11.52 7.87
N GLY A 163 -10.55 11.30 9.19
CA GLY A 163 -9.64 10.47 9.99
C GLY A 163 -8.25 11.09 10.18
N LEU A 164 -8.09 12.38 9.90
CA LEU A 164 -6.82 13.09 10.01
C LEU A 164 -6.53 13.58 11.43
N ILE A 165 -7.51 13.58 12.33
CA ILE A 165 -7.37 13.86 13.75
C ILE A 165 -8.36 13.00 14.55
N THR A 166 -8.04 12.72 15.82
CA THR A 166 -8.97 12.00 16.71
C THR A 166 -10.05 12.91 17.28
N GLU A 167 -11.11 12.33 17.84
CA GLU A 167 -12.17 13.07 18.50
C GLU A 167 -11.66 13.86 19.72
N GLU A 168 -10.71 13.28 20.47
CA GLU A 168 -10.07 13.95 21.61
C GLU A 168 -9.30 15.19 21.15
N ARG A 169 -8.55 15.08 20.03
CA ARG A 169 -7.79 16.20 19.48
C ARG A 169 -8.73 17.31 18.97
N ARG A 170 -9.85 16.95 18.35
CA ARG A 170 -10.90 17.90 17.92
C ARG A 170 -11.40 18.76 19.08
N GLN A 171 -11.72 18.13 20.22
CA GLN A 171 -12.20 18.83 21.41
C GLN A 171 -11.12 19.75 22.03
N GLN A 172 -9.85 19.36 21.95
CA GLN A 172 -8.75 20.23 22.37
C GLN A 172 -8.63 21.47 21.49
N LEU A 173 -8.64 21.30 20.17
CA LEU A 173 -8.57 22.40 19.21
C LEU A 173 -9.72 23.39 19.40
N TYR A 174 -10.92 22.91 19.73
CA TYR A 174 -12.06 23.77 20.04
C TYR A 174 -11.82 24.65 21.26
N LYS A 175 -11.27 24.08 22.33
CA LYS A 175 -10.94 24.81 23.56
C LYS A 175 -9.79 25.79 23.35
N GLU A 176 -8.79 25.42 22.55
CA GLU A 176 -7.66 26.28 22.19
C GLU A 176 -8.17 27.50 21.39
N PHE A 177 -8.97 27.25 20.35
CA PHE A 177 -9.53 28.32 19.52
C PHE A 177 -10.51 29.22 20.26
N GLU A 178 -11.39 28.67 21.10
CA GLU A 178 -12.31 29.48 21.92
C GLU A 178 -11.56 30.44 22.84
N LYS A 179 -10.42 30.00 23.41
CA LYS A 179 -9.56 30.87 24.23
C LYS A 179 -8.88 31.95 23.40
N ALA A 180 -8.42 31.62 22.19
CA ALA A 180 -7.70 32.54 21.33
C ALA A 180 -8.61 33.58 20.66
N ALA A 181 -9.88 33.23 20.39
CA ALA A 181 -10.86 34.10 19.73
C ALA A 181 -11.58 35.08 20.69
N ARG A 182 -11.33 35.01 22.00
CA ARG A 182 -11.81 35.97 23.00
C ARG A 182 -10.97 37.23 23.00
#